data_AF-A0A6I4ZAT5-F1
#
_entry.id   AF-A0A6I4ZAT5-F1
#
_cell.length_a   1.000
_cell.length_b   1.000
_cell.length_c   1.000
_cell.angle_alpha   90.00
_cell.angle_beta   90.00
_cell.angle_gamma   90.00
#
_symmetry.space_group_name_H-M   'P 1'
#
loop_
_entity.id
_entity.type
_entity.pdbx_description
1 polymer ?
#
loop_
_entity_poly.entity_id
_entity_poly.type
_entity_poly.pdbx_seq_one_letter_code
_entity_poly.pdbx_strand_id
1 'polypeptide(L)' 'MASPGTSSLLLLNLGIPRSPATGDVRDYLRESPWDPYVLDMPGPVRRLLLNLVMLPFRPSRWAHAYRQIWSERGSPLLGP' A
#
# COMPACT_ATOMS: atom_id res chain seq x y z
N MET A 1 -44.31 -10.07 8.23
CA MET A 1 -43.25 -9.43 9.05
C MET A 1 -41.92 -9.80 8.42
N ALA A 2 -41.21 -8.85 7.79
CA ALA A 2 -39.90 -9.09 7.20
C ALA A 2 -38.85 -9.26 8.31
N SER A 3 -38.00 -10.28 8.23
CA SER A 3 -36.86 -10.45 9.15
C SER A 3 -35.95 -9.23 9.09
N PRO A 4 -35.38 -8.76 10.21
CA PRO A 4 -34.44 -7.66 10.19
C PRO A 4 -33.27 -8.03 9.26
N GLY A 5 -33.10 -7.25 8.19
CA GLY A 5 -32.04 -7.50 7.22
C GLY A 5 -30.68 -7.44 7.90
N THR A 6 -29.90 -8.52 7.81
CA THR A 6 -28.55 -8.57 8.36
C THR A 6 -27.70 -7.53 7.64
N SER A 7 -27.35 -6.45 8.33
CA SER A 7 -26.47 -5.42 7.78
C SER A 7 -25.03 -5.93 7.82
N SER A 8 -24.41 -6.05 6.65
CA SER A 8 -22.99 -6.42 6.54
C SER A 8 -22.13 -5.17 6.41
N LEU A 9 -21.04 -5.12 7.17
CA LEU A 9 -20.04 -4.04 7.11
C LEU A 9 -18.86 -4.52 6.27
N LEU A 10 -18.49 -3.75 5.24
CA LEU A 10 -17.27 -3.98 4.46
C LEU A 10 -16.22 -2.95 4.87
N LEU A 11 -15.12 -3.42 5.47
CA LEU A 11 -13.95 -2.60 5.75
C LEU A 11 -12.93 -2.80 4.62
N LEU A 12 -12.56 -1.70 3.95
CA LEU A 12 -11.57 -1.69 2.87
C LEU A 12 -10.34 -0.89 3.29
N ASN A 13 -9.17 -1.35 2.85
CA ASN A 13 -7.91 -0.64 3.00
C ASN A 13 -7.06 -0.86 1.74
N LEU A 14 -6.08 0.01 1.52
CA LEU A 14 -5.14 -0.08 0.39
C LEU A 14 -4.17 -1.28 0.52
N GLY A 15 -4.08 -1.87 1.71
CA GLY A 15 -3.14 -2.92 2.05
C GLY A 15 -1.87 -2.37 2.67
N ILE A 16 -0.91 -3.26 2.89
CA ILE A 16 0.38 -2.98 3.50
C ILE A 16 1.46 -3.87 2.88
N PRO A 17 2.75 -3.49 2.96
CA PRO A 17 3.82 -4.39 2.58
C PRO A 17 3.84 -5.63 3.50
N ARG A 18 4.34 -6.74 2.96
CA ARG A 18 4.46 -8.02 3.71
C ARG A 18 5.38 -7.91 4.92
N SER A 19 6.41 -7.07 4.84
CA SER A 19 7.34 -6.76 5.92
C SER A 19 7.92 -5.36 5.74
N PRO A 20 8.65 -4.81 6.73
CA PRO A 20 9.28 -3.50 6.60
C PRO A 20 10.63 -3.59 5.85
N ALA A 21 10.94 -4.73 5.22
CA ALA A 21 12.11 -4.89 4.37
C ALA A 21 11.97 -4.08 3.08
N THR A 22 13.08 -3.51 2.60
CA THR A 22 13.09 -2.66 1.41
C THR A 22 12.55 -3.36 0.16
N GLY A 23 12.75 -4.68 0.02
CA GLY A 23 12.21 -5.48 -1.08
C GLY A 23 10.68 -5.50 -1.07
N ASP A 24 10.08 -5.91 0.05
CA ASP A 24 8.63 -5.99 0.20
C ASP A 24 7.95 -4.62 0.08
N VAL A 25 8.59 -3.56 0.58
CA VAL A 25 8.11 -2.19 0.40
C VAL A 25 8.19 -1.76 -1.07
N ARG A 26 9.23 -2.17 -1.80
CA ARG A 26 9.35 -1.88 -3.23
C ARG A 26 8.26 -2.58 -4.03
N ASP A 27 7.97 -3.84 -3.70
CA ASP A 27 6.94 -4.62 -4.39
C ASP A 27 5.55 -4.01 -4.13
N TYR A 28 5.24 -3.66 -2.87
CA TYR A 28 4.02 -2.93 -2.53
C TYR A 28 3.87 -1.59 -3.29
N LEU A 29 4.95 -0.81 -3.38
CA LEU A 29 4.96 0.45 -4.13
C LEU A 29 4.85 0.25 -5.65
N ARG A 30 5.18 -0.92 -6.19
CA ARG A 30 5.02 -1.24 -7.61
C ARG A 30 3.55 -1.49 -7.97
N GLU A 31 2.76 -2.00 -7.03
CA GLU A 31 1.36 -2.37 -7.25
C GLU A 31 0.41 -1.17 -7.13
N SER A 32 0.62 -0.29 -6.16
CA SER A 32 -0.30 0.83 -5.85
C SER A 32 -0.55 1.86 -6.97
N PRO A 33 0.45 2.29 -7.76
CA PRO A 33 0.30 3.48 -8.61
C PRO A 33 -0.05 3.16 -10.07
N TRP A 34 -0.51 1.95 -10.37
CA TRP A 34 -1.18 1.69 -11.66
C TRP A 34 -2.55 2.36 -11.74
N ASP A 35 -3.13 2.74 -10.59
CA ASP A 35 -4.43 3.34 -10.49
C ASP A 35 -4.44 4.83 -10.94
N PRO A 36 -5.23 5.21 -11.98
CA PRO A 36 -5.41 6.61 -12.36
C PRO A 36 -5.99 7.49 -11.25
N TYR A 37 -6.68 6.94 -10.26
CA TYR A 37 -7.22 7.70 -9.13
C TYR A 37 -6.16 8.05 -8.07
N VAL A 38 -4.96 7.45 -8.15
CA VAL A 38 -3.83 7.76 -7.25
C VAL A 38 -2.90 8.83 -7.85
N LEU A 39 -2.73 8.81 -9.16
CA LEU A 39 -1.88 9.75 -9.91
C LEU A 39 -2.57 10.18 -11.20
N ASP A 40 -3.06 11.43 -11.19
CA ASP A 40 -3.73 12.08 -12.32
C ASP A 40 -2.73 12.52 -13.39
N MET A 41 -2.23 11.53 -14.14
CA MET A 41 -1.26 11.70 -15.22
C MET A 41 -1.52 10.67 -16.32
N PRO A 42 -1.14 10.96 -17.59
CA PRO A 42 -1.20 9.97 -18.66
C PRO A 42 -0.41 8.70 -18.33
N GLY A 43 -0.96 7.54 -18.67
CA GLY A 43 -0.40 6.22 -18.32
C GLY A 43 1.11 6.05 -18.60
N PRO A 44 1.64 6.47 -19.77
CA PRO A 44 3.07 6.38 -20.07
C PRO A 44 3.94 7.23 -19.14
N VAL A 45 3.50 8.46 -18.82
CA VAL A 45 4.21 9.38 -17.92
C VAL A 45 4.22 8.82 -16.50
N ARG A 46 3.08 8.31 -16.04
CA ARG A 46 2.97 7.63 -14.74
C ARG A 46 3.91 6.43 -14.65
N ARG A 47 3.95 5.60 -15.68
CA ARG A 47 4.84 4.42 -15.74
C ARG A 47 6.32 4.83 -15.70
N LEU A 48 6.70 5.89 -16.42
CA LEU A 48 8.07 6.39 -16.43
C LEU A 48 8.48 6.92 -15.06
N LEU A 49 7.65 7.78 -14.46
CA LEU A 49 7.85 8.32 -13.11
C LEU A 49 8.01 7.20 -12.09
N LEU A 50 7.19 6.16 -12.21
CA LEU A 50 7.24 5.04 -11.29
C LEU A 50 8.57 4.30 -11.34
N ASN A 51 8.94 3.86 -12.54
CA ASN A 51 10.05 2.94 -12.72
C ASN A 51 11.40 3.65 -12.62
N LEU A 52 11.46 4.94 -12.99
CA LEU A 52 12.71 5.71 -12.98
C LEU A 52 12.92 6.54 -11.72
N VAL A 53 11.88 6.90 -10.98
CA VAL A 53 12.02 7.78 -9.81
C VAL A 53 11.48 7.12 -8.54
N MET A 54 10.23 6.66 -8.53
CA MET A 54 9.64 6.14 -7.30
C MET A 54 10.31 4.84 -6.85
N LEU A 55 10.37 3.81 -7.70
CA LEU A 55 10.94 2.51 -7.34
C LEU A 55 12.44 2.49 -7.02
N PRO A 56 13.32 3.31 -7.64
CA PRO A 56 14.73 3.33 -7.25
C PRO A 56 15.00 4.12 -5.96
N PHE A 57 14.29 5.23 -5.71
CA PHE A 57 14.65 6.15 -4.61
C PHE A 57 13.76 6.02 -3.37
N ARG A 58 12.46 5.75 -3.54
CA ARG A 58 11.51 5.78 -2.41
C ARG A 58 11.54 4.56 -1.49
N PRO A 59 11.76 3.29 -1.93
CA PRO A 59 11.55 2.14 -1.06
C PRO A 59 12.39 2.17 0.21
N SER A 60 13.65 2.60 0.13
CA SER A 60 14.53 2.66 1.32
C SER A 60 14.00 3.62 2.39
N ARG A 61 13.55 4.81 1.97
CA ARG A 61 12.98 5.82 2.87
C ARG A 61 11.68 5.34 3.51
N TRP A 62 10.82 4.70 2.73
CA TRP A 62 9.55 4.16 3.21
C TRP A 62 9.77 2.96 4.13
N ALA A 63 10.69 2.07 3.80
CA ALA A 63 11.09 0.95 4.65
C ALA A 63 11.66 1.42 6.00
N HIS A 64 12.41 2.53 6.03
CA HIS A 64 12.82 3.12 7.30
C HIS A 64 11.62 3.58 8.13
N ALA A 65 10.65 4.28 7.52
CA ALA A 65 9.43 4.71 8.22
C ALA A 65 8.59 3.51 8.70
N TYR A 66 8.40 2.49 7.87
CA TYR A 66 7.69 1.27 8.28
C TYR A 66 8.38 0.59 9.46
N ARG A 67 9.73 0.51 9.47
CA ARG A 67 10.49 -0.05 10.60
C ARG A 67 10.26 0.70 11.91
N GLN A 68 10.03 2.01 11.89
CA GLN A 68 9.79 2.80 13.10
C GLN A 68 8.47 2.44 13.79
N ILE A 69 7.48 1.96 13.02
CA ILE A 69 6.14 1.61 13.53
C ILE A 69 5.90 0.09 13.54
N TRP A 70 6.85 -0.70 13.06
CA TRP A 70 6.73 -2.16 13.03
C TRP A 70 7.04 -2.74 14.40
N SER A 71 6.15 -3.60 14.90
CA SER A 71 6.32 -4.28 16.19
C SER A 71 6.43 -5.79 16.00
N GLU A 72 6.70 -6.53 17.09
CA GLU A 72 6.65 -8.00 17.09
C GLU A 72 5.27 -8.55 16.72
N ARG A 73 4.21 -7.75 16.93
CA ARG A 73 2.84 -8.07 16.50
C ARG A 73 2.58 -7.80 15.02
N GLY A 74 3.59 -7.35 14.27
CA GLY A 74 3.47 -7.00 12.87
C GLY A 74 3.03 -5.55 12.64
N SER A 75 2.34 -5.34 11.51
CA SER A 75 1.83 -4.02 11.12
C SER A 75 0.67 -3.58 12.02
N PRO A 76 0.64 -2.31 12.46
CA PRO A 76 -0.45 -1.78 13.28
C PRO A 76 -1.82 -1.81 12.61
N LEU A 77 -1.88 -1.93 11.27
CA LEU A 77 -3.14 -1.96 10.52
C LEU A 77 -3.81 -3.33 10.48
N LEU A 78 -3.06 -4.42 10.61
CA LEU A 78 -3.65 -5.76 10.61
C LEU A 78 -4.18 -6.14 12.00
N GLY A 79 -3.61 -5.56 13.07
CA GLY A 79 -3.96 -5.94 14.44
C GLY A 79 -3.78 -7.44 14.72
N PRO A 80 -3.91 -7.89 15.98
CA PRO A 80 -4.23 -9.29 16.27
C PRO A 80 -5.66 -9.64 15.82
#